data_AF-K0EWJ5-F1
#
_entry.id   AF-K0EWJ5-F1
#
_cell.length_a   1.000
_cell.length_b   1.000
_cell.length_c   1.000
_cell.angle_alpha   90.00
_cell.angle_beta   90.00
_cell.angle_gamma   90.00
#
_symmetry.space_group_name_H-M   'P 1'
#
loop_
_entity.id
_entity.type
_entity.pdbx_description
1 polymer ?
#
loop_
_entity_poly.entity_id
_entity_poly.type
_entity_poly.pdbx_seq_one_letter_code
_entity_poly.pdbx_strand_id
1 'polypeptide(L)'
;MRRADTSARAQRAECRTTTQESAVNSPVTSVHATDLALDQAVALRAAAVRLEDEFDGVVADDAIEQFLHSAYEHVADHATIDNFLPLLAERYTREWLYALVDQHSDRA
;
A
#
# COMPACT_ATOMS: atom_id res chain seq x y z
N MET A 1 3.37 -12.20 52.51
CA MET A 1 2.20 -11.37 52.88
C MET A 1 1.37 -11.13 51.62
N ARG A 2 0.08 -11.49 51.67
CA ARG A 2 -1.03 -11.30 50.70
C ARG A 2 -0.84 -11.75 49.25
N ARG A 3 -1.45 -12.90 48.95
CA ARG A 3 -2.16 -13.15 47.69
C ARG A 3 -3.32 -12.16 47.59
N ALA A 4 -3.45 -11.46 46.46
CA ALA A 4 -4.68 -10.81 46.05
C ALA A 4 -5.15 -11.55 44.80
N ASP A 5 -6.31 -12.16 44.98
CA ASP A 5 -6.96 -13.10 44.09
C ASP A 5 -8.02 -12.33 43.29
N THR A 6 -8.29 -12.87 42.09
CA THR A 6 -9.57 -12.89 41.36
C THR A 6 -10.33 -11.61 40.92
N SER A 7 -10.52 -11.57 39.59
CA SER A 7 -11.79 -11.47 38.83
C SER A 7 -12.58 -10.16 38.71
N ALA A 8 -12.67 -9.66 37.47
CA ALA A 8 -13.86 -9.08 36.82
C ALA A 8 -13.50 -8.89 35.33
N ARG A 9 -13.85 -9.73 34.36
CA ARG A 9 -15.15 -10.19 33.82
C ARG A 9 -16.14 -9.06 33.48
N ALA A 10 -16.48 -9.04 32.18
CA ALA A 10 -17.62 -8.40 31.50
C ALA A 10 -17.47 -6.89 31.23
N GLN A 11 -17.85 -6.33 30.08
CA GLN A 11 -19.00 -6.63 29.23
C GLN A 11 -18.66 -6.47 27.74
N ARG A 12 -19.32 -7.30 26.93
CA ARG A 12 -19.50 -7.14 25.49
C ARG A 12 -20.32 -5.86 25.25
N ALA A 13 -19.83 -4.97 24.39
CA ALA A 13 -20.61 -3.91 23.79
C ALA A 13 -20.62 -4.15 22.28
N GLU A 14 -21.69 -4.78 21.82
CA GLU A 14 -22.05 -4.91 20.43
C GLU A 14 -22.47 -3.51 19.92
N CYS A 15 -21.61 -2.81 19.21
CA CYS A 15 -22.05 -1.70 18.37
C CYS A 15 -22.36 -2.25 16.97
N ARG A 16 -23.55 -2.86 16.86
CA ARG A 16 -24.30 -2.85 15.61
C ARG A 16 -25.09 -1.54 15.58
N THR A 17 -24.64 -0.59 14.77
CA THR A 17 -25.53 0.40 14.17
C THR A 17 -25.18 0.53 12.71
N THR A 18 -25.99 -0.16 11.91
CA THR A 18 -26.24 0.12 10.50
C THR A 18 -26.58 1.60 10.33
N THR A 19 -25.68 2.37 9.73
CA THR A 19 -26.08 3.48 8.84
C THR A 19 -25.68 3.08 7.44
N GLN A 20 -26.69 2.53 6.77
CA GLN A 20 -26.81 2.42 5.33
C GLN A 20 -27.00 3.84 4.79
N GLU A 21 -25.95 4.47 4.28
CA GLU A 21 -26.08 5.66 3.44
C GLU A 21 -25.92 5.24 1.98
N SER A 22 -27.08 5.12 1.35
CA SER A 22 -27.26 4.78 -0.05
C SER A 22 -26.60 5.82 -0.96
N ALA A 23 -25.77 5.30 -1.86
CA ALA A 23 -25.75 5.66 -3.28
C ALA A 23 -25.59 7.15 -3.63
N VAL A 24 -24.33 7.58 -3.75
CA VAL A 24 -23.91 8.29 -4.96
C VAL A 24 -23.02 7.33 -5.77
N ASN A 25 -23.66 6.46 -6.54
CA ASN A 25 -22.96 5.75 -7.62
C ASN A 25 -22.76 6.76 -8.73
N SER A 26 -21.72 7.59 -8.63
CA SER A 26 -21.16 8.23 -9.82
C SER A 26 -20.27 7.18 -10.48
N PRO A 27 -20.65 6.60 -11.62
CA PRO A 27 -19.73 5.78 -12.38
C PRO A 27 -18.69 6.73 -12.97
N VAL A 28 -17.55 6.87 -12.29
CA VAL A 28 -16.35 7.35 -12.96
C VAL A 28 -16.01 6.25 -13.96
N THR A 29 -16.01 6.60 -15.24
CA THR A 29 -15.68 5.71 -16.35
C THR A 29 -14.35 5.02 -16.06
N SER A 30 -14.39 3.74 -15.69
CA SER A 30 -13.23 2.86 -15.63
C SER A 30 -12.67 2.75 -17.06
N VAL A 31 -11.60 3.47 -17.36
CA VAL A 31 -10.88 3.30 -18.61
C VAL A 31 -10.18 1.94 -18.52
N HIS A 32 -10.42 1.09 -19.51
CA HIS A 32 -10.13 -0.35 -19.48
C HIS A 32 -8.67 -0.71 -19.16
N ALA A 33 -8.52 -1.69 -18.29
CA ALA A 33 -7.31 -2.14 -17.58
C ALA A 33 -6.12 -2.70 -18.41
N THR A 34 -6.07 -2.56 -19.73
CA THR A 34 -5.01 -3.25 -20.52
C THR A 34 -3.87 -2.35 -20.96
N ASP A 35 -4.11 -1.05 -21.10
CA ASP A 35 -3.06 -0.08 -21.34
C ASP A 35 -3.11 0.89 -20.17
N LEU A 36 -2.04 0.91 -19.38
CA LEU A 36 -1.90 1.82 -18.27
C LEU A 36 -2.27 3.23 -18.76
N ALA A 37 -3.22 3.92 -18.11
CA ALA A 37 -3.57 5.26 -18.54
C ALA A 37 -2.27 6.08 -18.63
N LEU A 38 -2.07 6.84 -19.71
CA LEU A 38 -0.77 7.50 -19.99
C LEU A 38 -0.24 8.26 -18.75
N ASP A 39 -1.13 8.93 -18.02
CA ASP A 39 -0.79 9.64 -16.78
C ASP A 39 -0.24 8.70 -15.70
N GLN A 40 -0.79 7.49 -15.57
CA GLN A 40 -0.30 6.47 -14.65
C GLN A 40 1.05 5.90 -15.11
N ALA A 41 1.27 5.71 -16.42
CA ALA A 41 2.55 5.26 -16.95
C ALA A 41 3.66 6.27 -16.67
N VAL A 42 3.37 7.56 -16.90
CA VAL A 42 4.28 8.65 -16.58
C VAL A 42 4.52 8.73 -15.06
N ALA A 43 3.46 8.56 -14.25
CA ALA A 43 3.58 8.58 -12.79
C ALA A 43 4.40 7.41 -12.23
N LEU A 44 4.20 6.18 -12.74
CA LEU A 44 5.00 5.02 -12.35
C LEU A 44 6.46 5.19 -12.75
N ARG A 45 6.75 5.68 -13.96
CA ARG A 45 8.13 5.98 -14.37
C ARG A 45 8.76 7.04 -13.46
N ALA A 46 8.02 8.08 -13.10
CA ALA A 46 8.53 9.10 -12.20
C ALA A 46 8.76 8.55 -10.78
N ALA A 47 7.92 7.62 -10.32
CA ALA A 47 8.11 6.93 -9.05
C ALA A 47 9.34 6.02 -9.05
N ALA A 48 9.58 5.27 -10.14
CA ALA A 48 10.78 4.46 -10.32
C ALA A 48 12.05 5.31 -10.16
N VAL A 49 12.16 6.42 -10.91
CA VAL A 49 13.29 7.36 -10.82
C VAL A 49 13.49 7.92 -9.40
N ARG A 50 12.41 8.21 -8.67
CA ARG A 50 12.52 8.69 -7.28
C ARG A 50 13.03 7.61 -6.34
N LEU A 51 12.57 6.37 -6.51
CA LEU A 51 13.00 5.24 -5.68
C LEU A 51 14.43 4.82 -6.02
N GLU A 52 14.82 4.84 -7.29
CA GLU A 52 16.20 4.60 -7.73
C GLU A 52 17.17 5.60 -7.09
N ASP A 53 16.85 6.90 -7.10
CA ASP A 53 17.65 7.93 -6.42
C ASP A 53 17.69 7.74 -4.89
N GLU A 54 16.55 7.38 -4.30
CA GLU A 54 16.42 7.15 -2.84
C GLU A 54 17.22 5.94 -2.35
N PHE A 55 17.37 4.91 -3.19
CA PHE A 55 18.03 3.63 -2.86
C PHE A 55 19.30 3.36 -3.68
N ASP A 56 19.89 4.40 -4.28
CA ASP A 56 21.10 4.31 -5.12
C ASP A 56 22.24 3.58 -4.39
N GLY A 57 22.84 2.62 -5.07
CA GLY A 57 23.90 1.77 -4.54
C GLY A 57 23.49 0.79 -3.43
N VAL A 58 22.22 0.79 -3.00
CA VAL A 58 21.69 -0.13 -1.98
C VAL A 58 20.82 -1.22 -2.61
N VAL A 59 19.96 -0.84 -3.56
CA VAL A 59 19.08 -1.76 -4.30
C VAL A 59 19.25 -1.50 -5.79
N ALA A 60 19.31 -2.55 -6.61
CA ALA A 60 19.48 -2.41 -8.06
C ALA A 60 18.22 -1.82 -8.71
N ASP A 61 18.41 -0.92 -9.68
CA ASP A 61 17.34 -0.22 -10.41
C ASP A 61 16.32 -1.19 -11.02
N ASP A 62 16.77 -2.24 -11.72
CA ASP A 62 15.89 -3.27 -12.31
C ASP A 62 15.00 -3.95 -11.25
N ALA A 63 15.51 -4.13 -10.03
CA ALA A 63 14.75 -4.72 -8.95
C ALA A 63 13.70 -3.73 -8.43
N ILE A 64 14.04 -2.44 -8.29
CA ILE A 64 13.10 -1.39 -7.89
C ILE A 64 11.96 -1.30 -8.90
N GLU A 65 12.25 -1.29 -10.21
CA GLU A 65 11.23 -1.29 -11.26
C GLU A 65 10.30 -2.51 -11.13
N GLN A 66 10.86 -3.70 -10.93
CA GLN A 66 10.08 -4.93 -10.78
C GLN A 66 9.19 -4.92 -9.53
N PHE A 67 9.70 -4.44 -8.39
CA PHE A 67 8.93 -4.33 -7.15
C PHE A 67 7.84 -3.27 -7.25
N LEU A 68 8.12 -2.13 -7.90
CA LEU A 68 7.14 -1.09 -8.13
C LEU A 68 6.00 -1.57 -9.05
N HIS A 69 6.33 -2.30 -10.11
CA HIS A 69 5.33 -2.89 -10.99
C HIS A 69 4.46 -3.92 -10.26
N SER A 70 5.07 -4.80 -9.48
CA SER A 70 4.34 -5.79 -8.67
C SER A 70 3.45 -5.13 -7.60
N ALA A 71 3.93 -4.06 -6.95
CA ALA A 71 3.13 -3.26 -6.02
C ALA A 71 1.94 -2.59 -6.72
N TYR A 72 2.15 -2.08 -7.94
CA TYR A 72 1.08 -1.51 -8.74
C TYR A 72 -0.01 -2.54 -9.05
N GLU A 73 0.36 -3.72 -9.55
CA GLU A 73 -0.59 -4.81 -9.82
C GLU A 73 -1.36 -5.20 -8.55
N HIS A 74 -0.65 -5.39 -7.45
CA HIS A 74 -1.26 -5.77 -6.17
C HIS A 74 -2.30 -4.76 -5.66
N VAL A 75 -2.01 -3.46 -5.75
CA VAL A 75 -2.95 -2.43 -5.31
C VAL A 75 -4.09 -2.25 -6.33
N ALA A 76 -3.80 -2.40 -7.63
CA ALA A 76 -4.79 -2.30 -8.71
C ALA A 76 -5.88 -3.37 -8.62
N ASP A 77 -5.56 -4.58 -8.14
CA ASP A 77 -6.52 -5.67 -7.95
C ASP A 77 -7.71 -5.32 -7.04
N HIS A 78 -7.57 -4.29 -6.19
CA HIS A 78 -8.57 -3.95 -5.16
C HIS A 78 -9.02 -2.48 -5.17
N ALA A 79 -8.45 -1.65 -6.04
CA ALA A 79 -8.78 -0.23 -6.08
C ALA A 79 -10.08 0.03 -6.85
N THR A 80 -10.90 0.95 -6.32
CA THR A 80 -12.06 1.51 -7.04
C THR A 80 -11.74 2.85 -7.70
N ILE A 81 -10.62 3.49 -7.31
CA ILE A 81 -10.17 4.77 -7.84
C ILE A 81 -8.73 4.62 -8.35
N ASP A 82 -8.57 4.68 -9.66
CA ASP A 82 -7.30 4.37 -10.31
C ASP A 82 -6.28 5.53 -10.22
N ASN A 83 -6.75 6.75 -9.96
CA ASN A 83 -5.95 7.98 -10.00
C ASN A 83 -4.76 7.98 -9.00
N PHE A 84 -4.86 7.24 -7.89
CA PHE A 84 -3.82 7.20 -6.86
C PHE A 84 -2.97 5.93 -6.92
N LEU A 85 -3.25 5.00 -7.84
CA LEU A 85 -2.56 3.72 -7.90
C LEU A 85 -1.02 3.86 -8.00
N PRO A 86 -0.46 4.73 -8.86
CA PRO A 86 0.99 4.91 -8.90
C PRO A 86 1.59 5.43 -7.59
N LEU A 87 0.88 6.32 -6.88
CA LEU A 87 1.35 6.87 -5.60
C LEU A 87 1.28 5.84 -4.47
N LEU A 88 0.24 5.01 -4.46
CA LEU A 88 0.10 3.91 -3.51
C LEU A 88 1.15 2.82 -3.75
N ALA A 89 1.42 2.48 -5.01
CA ALA A 89 2.49 1.57 -5.38
C ALA A 89 3.85 2.08 -4.90
N GLU A 90 4.18 3.35 -5.18
CA GLU A 90 5.42 3.97 -4.71
C GLU A 90 5.56 3.90 -3.18
N ARG A 91 4.48 4.22 -2.47
CA ARG A 91 4.46 4.15 -0.99
C ARG A 91 4.73 2.72 -0.50
N TYR A 92 4.01 1.75 -1.03
CA TYR A 92 4.15 0.35 -0.64
C TYR A 92 5.58 -0.16 -0.91
N THR A 93 6.10 0.11 -2.11
CA THR A 93 7.47 -0.26 -2.48
C THR A 93 8.49 0.40 -1.56
N ARG A 94 8.35 1.70 -1.25
CA ARG A 94 9.25 2.38 -0.30
C ARG A 94 9.25 1.74 1.08
N GLU A 95 8.06 1.46 1.64
CA GLU A 95 7.94 0.80 2.95
C GLU A 95 8.62 -0.59 2.94
N TRP A 96 8.43 -1.35 1.85
CA TRP A 96 9.05 -2.65 1.69
C TRP A 96 10.58 -2.59 1.52
N LEU A 97 11.09 -1.63 0.74
CA LEU A 97 12.53 -1.43 0.54
C LEU A 97 13.23 -0.98 1.82
N TYR A 98 12.64 -0.07 2.61
CA TYR A 98 13.20 0.29 3.91
C TYR A 98 13.28 -0.91 4.86
N ALA A 99 12.22 -1.73 4.92
CA ALA A 99 12.24 -2.95 5.72
C ALA A 99 13.32 -3.93 5.24
N LEU A 100 13.51 -4.04 3.92
CA LEU A 100 14.56 -4.86 3.31
C LEU A 100 15.96 -4.35 3.66
N VAL A 101 16.19 -3.03 3.70
CA VAL A 101 17.49 -2.45 4.06
C VAL A 101 17.75 -2.61 5.55
N ASP A 102 16.74 -2.37 6.40
CA ASP A 102 16.85 -2.48 7.86
C ASP A 102 17.26 -3.90 8.31
N GLN A 103 16.64 -4.94 7.73
CA GLN A 103 17.01 -6.35 8.00
C GLN A 103 18.46 -6.68 7.59
N HIS A 104 19.05 -5.95 6.63
CA HIS A 104 20.43 -6.16 6.20
C HIS A 104 21.40 -5.44 7.13
N SER A 105 21.02 -4.31 7.71
CA SER A 105 21.80 -3.64 8.76
C SER A 105 21.84 -4.41 10.08
N ASP A 106 20.77 -5.07 10.51
CA ASP A 106 20.77 -5.84 11.78
C ASP A 106 21.57 -7.16 11.70
N ARG A 107 21.87 -7.64 10.48
CA ARG A 107 22.66 -8.87 10.29
C ARG A 107 24.18 -8.64 10.26
N ALA A 108 24.65 -7.39 10.11
CA ALA A 108 26.07 -7.05 10.04
C ALA A 108 26.71 -6.93 11.44
#